data_AF-A0A931ZTU4-F1
#
_entry.id   AF-A0A931ZTU4-F1
#
_cell.length_a   1.000
_cell.length_b   1.000
_cell.length_c   1.000
_cell.angle_alpha   90.00
_cell.angle_beta   90.00
_cell.angle_gamma   90.00
#
_symmetry.space_group_name_H-M   'P 1'
#
loop_
_entity.id
_entity.type
_entity.pdbx_description
1 polymer ?
#
loop_
_entity_poly.entity_id
_entity_poly.type
_entity_poly.pdbx_seq_one_letter_code
_entity_poly.pdbx_strand_id
1 'polypeptide(L)'
;MKEHSVEHTGRSWRRIMKTGWMLVAVGLVSARVEAQAGRAPVQTERVLVVAPVPADPGDSAYAVTFGDELRKGIEGKSRRQLSVVTKDKIGEALEASGFSRDALLDDNAANQLARFLQADAYVVGRIERNPVPRAHVHLIELRRSGLSGWVHVIGAAGATAKQLADMATDSMENPVRAAEATRECLERRDRRDFRGAKERARRAFTFVPHHPAGAMCLAVVFEAEQAPPDSLIPVLELAVKGDSLNTRPWEMLGRQYQAKGTHEDSLKAAGAFLRQLQADPSDAKLRTGIAALLITLKEYARSREVLDAGLEQNPGDLATLQLKARACEEGSLWPCLVDALAAQYDVDTSLVGKLDFYGKIFGAAQQANDTAAMLKWSGEAVRRLPTEVNMWRARLAAFNTAGMPDSALGANRRIAELDRTDIRPLLGMAQIYNDRVRIDSTVPLDTATLAR
;
A
#
# COMPACT_ATOMS: atom_id res chain seq x y z
N MET A 1 13.72 -38.15 -34.69
CA MET A 1 14.91 -38.82 -35.26
C MET A 1 16.15 -38.16 -34.70
N LYS A 2 17.00 -38.96 -34.02
CA LYS A 2 18.34 -38.64 -33.44
C LYS A 2 18.29 -37.63 -32.29
N GLU A 3 18.25 -37.98 -31.00
CA GLU A 3 18.98 -38.99 -30.23
C GLU A 3 20.51 -38.80 -30.27
N HIS A 4 21.04 -38.15 -29.24
CA HIS A 4 22.45 -38.22 -28.86
C HIS A 4 22.53 -38.48 -27.35
N SER A 5 22.81 -39.74 -27.03
CA SER A 5 23.35 -40.20 -25.76
C SER A 5 24.88 -40.02 -25.81
N VAL A 6 25.47 -39.62 -24.69
CA VAL A 6 26.88 -39.94 -24.36
C VAL A 6 26.95 -40.25 -22.88
N GLU A 7 27.13 -41.53 -22.57
CA GLU A 7 27.62 -42.06 -21.31
C GLU A 7 29.10 -41.70 -21.12
N HIS A 8 29.52 -41.46 -19.87
CA HIS A 8 30.88 -41.79 -19.45
C HIS A 8 30.91 -42.22 -17.98
N THR A 9 31.02 -43.54 -17.80
CA THR A 9 32.02 -44.26 -16.97
C THR A 9 32.24 -43.84 -15.52
N GLY A 10 31.99 -44.81 -14.63
CA GLY A 10 32.16 -44.70 -13.20
C GLY A 10 33.57 -44.91 -12.65
N ARG A 11 33.66 -44.91 -11.32
CA ARG A 11 34.71 -45.64 -10.60
C ARG A 11 34.29 -45.92 -9.15
N SER A 12 34.28 -47.22 -8.86
CA SER A 12 34.00 -47.89 -7.59
C SER A 12 35.07 -47.64 -6.53
N TRP A 13 34.68 -47.42 -5.28
CA TRP A 13 35.55 -47.68 -4.11
C TRP A 13 34.78 -48.49 -3.06
N ARG A 14 35.10 -49.78 -2.98
CA ARG A 14 34.85 -50.69 -1.84
C ARG A 14 36.13 -51.49 -1.58
N ARG A 15 36.71 -51.32 -0.39
CA ARG A 15 37.52 -52.30 0.38
C ARG A 15 37.35 -51.86 1.85
N ILE A 16 36.62 -52.56 2.73
CA ILE A 16 36.91 -53.83 3.40
C ILE A 16 38.37 -53.95 3.87
N MET A 17 38.58 -53.72 5.17
CA MET A 17 39.44 -54.57 5.99
C MET A 17 38.78 -54.78 7.37
N LYS A 18 38.66 -56.06 7.72
CA LYS A 18 38.28 -56.58 9.04
C LYS A 18 39.57 -56.93 9.79
N THR A 19 39.59 -56.68 11.10
CA THR A 19 40.30 -57.37 12.21
C THR A 19 40.15 -56.44 13.43
N GLY A 20 39.71 -56.80 14.62
CA GLY A 20 39.55 -58.08 15.28
C GLY A 20 40.07 -57.96 16.73
N TRP A 21 39.17 -58.07 17.71
CA TRP A 21 39.37 -58.48 19.12
C TRP A 21 40.06 -57.52 20.12
N MET A 22 39.30 -57.07 21.13
CA MET A 22 39.47 -57.53 22.53
C MET A 22 38.34 -57.01 23.44
N LEU A 23 37.71 -57.95 24.16
CA LEU A 23 36.79 -57.74 25.28
C LEU A 23 37.59 -57.33 26.53
N VAL A 24 37.21 -56.23 27.17
CA VAL A 24 37.45 -56.00 28.60
C VAL A 24 36.12 -55.66 29.24
N ALA A 25 35.65 -56.56 30.10
CA ALA A 25 34.51 -56.34 30.96
C ALA A 25 34.92 -55.41 32.11
N VAL A 26 34.30 -54.23 32.19
CA VAL A 26 34.32 -53.40 33.39
C VAL A 26 32.87 -53.25 33.84
N GLY A 27 32.58 -53.78 35.03
CA GLY A 27 31.29 -53.63 35.67
C GLY A 27 31.01 -52.16 35.95
N LEU A 28 29.90 -51.66 35.41
CA LEU A 28 29.33 -50.38 35.79
C LEU A 28 28.06 -50.64 36.58
N VAL A 29 28.10 -50.20 37.83
CA VAL A 29 26.96 -50.07 38.73
C VAL A 29 25.88 -49.29 38.01
N SER A 30 24.72 -49.91 37.78
CA SER A 30 23.54 -49.25 37.25
C SER A 30 22.98 -48.30 38.32
N ALA A 31 23.48 -47.07 38.35
CA ALA A 31 22.78 -45.97 39.01
C ALA A 31 21.48 -45.74 38.24
N ARG A 32 20.34 -45.97 38.89
CA ARG A 32 19.04 -45.50 38.39
C ARG A 32 19.10 -43.98 38.33
N VAL A 33 19.30 -43.44 37.13
CA VAL A 33 18.98 -42.05 36.85
C VAL A 33 17.47 -41.98 36.86
N GLU A 34 16.89 -41.57 37.99
CA GLU A 34 15.56 -40.98 37.98
C GLU A 34 15.65 -39.77 37.06
N ALA A 35 15.14 -39.94 35.83
CA ALA A 35 14.88 -38.85 34.94
C ALA A 35 13.85 -37.95 35.64
N GLN A 36 14.32 -36.97 36.40
CA GLN A 36 13.55 -35.76 36.67
C GLN A 36 13.26 -35.17 35.30
N ALA A 37 12.07 -35.49 34.77
CA ALA A 37 11.45 -34.75 33.69
C ALA A 37 11.25 -33.32 34.20
N GLY A 38 12.31 -32.52 34.13
CA GLY A 38 12.23 -31.08 34.24
C GLY A 38 11.23 -30.65 33.18
N ARG A 39 10.05 -30.18 33.63
CA ARG A 39 9.13 -29.48 32.75
C ARG A 39 9.94 -28.43 32.02
N ALA A 40 9.98 -28.50 30.70
CA ALA A 40 10.53 -27.42 29.89
C ALA A 40 9.90 -26.10 30.39
N PRO A 41 10.69 -25.03 30.53
CA PRO A 41 10.17 -23.75 30.99
C PRO A 41 8.98 -23.36 30.10
N VAL A 42 7.85 -23.05 30.72
CA VAL A 42 6.70 -22.50 29.99
C VAL A 42 7.18 -21.18 29.40
N GLN A 43 7.38 -21.16 28.09
CA GLN A 43 7.79 -19.94 27.39
C GLN A 43 6.59 -18.99 27.45
N THR A 44 6.71 -17.94 28.25
CA THR A 44 5.73 -16.86 28.30
C THR A 44 6.00 -15.88 27.17
N GLU A 45 4.94 -15.45 26.48
CA GLU A 45 5.07 -14.52 25.36
C GLU A 45 5.42 -13.13 25.91
N ARG A 46 6.48 -12.52 25.40
CA ARG A 46 6.89 -11.19 25.87
C ARG A 46 6.02 -10.12 25.24
N VAL A 47 5.28 -9.35 26.03
CA VAL A 47 4.32 -8.36 25.53
C VAL A 47 4.74 -6.95 25.93
N LEU A 48 4.86 -6.05 24.94
CA LEU A 48 5.00 -4.62 25.18
C LEU A 48 3.61 -3.98 25.26
N VAL A 49 3.35 -3.15 26.26
CA VAL A 49 2.11 -2.38 26.36
C VAL A 49 2.47 -0.90 26.47
N VAL A 50 2.12 -0.16 25.43
CA VAL A 50 2.37 1.28 25.32
C VAL A 50 1.13 2.03 25.82
N ALA A 51 1.32 3.24 26.36
CA ALA A 51 0.19 4.10 26.68
C ALA A 51 -0.56 4.48 25.39
N PRO A 52 -1.90 4.44 25.37
CA PRO A 52 -2.67 4.80 24.19
C PRO A 52 -2.52 6.29 23.86
N VAL A 53 -2.67 6.64 22.60
CA VAL A 53 -2.69 8.05 22.18
C VAL A 53 -4.07 8.66 22.52
N PRO A 54 -4.14 9.77 23.26
CA PRO A 54 -5.42 10.42 23.55
C PRO A 54 -5.93 11.19 22.33
N ALA A 55 -7.25 11.23 22.16
CA ALA A 55 -7.89 12.04 21.12
C ALA A 55 -7.73 13.55 21.37
N ASP A 56 -7.71 13.96 22.64
CA ASP A 56 -7.37 15.31 23.07
C ASP A 56 -5.99 15.29 23.74
N PRO A 57 -4.99 16.05 23.24
CA PRO A 57 -3.67 16.14 23.88
C PRO A 57 -3.71 16.49 25.37
N GLY A 58 -4.73 17.21 25.85
CA GLY A 58 -4.94 17.54 27.26
C GLY A 58 -5.18 16.32 28.17
N ASP A 59 -5.55 15.17 27.61
CA ASP A 59 -5.80 13.93 28.34
C ASP A 59 -4.57 13.01 28.43
N SER A 60 -3.37 13.50 28.07
CA SER A 60 -2.13 12.72 28.08
C SER A 60 -1.85 12.03 29.43
N ALA A 61 -2.06 12.72 30.57
CA ALA A 61 -1.86 12.13 31.90
C ALA A 61 -2.85 10.98 32.19
N TYR A 62 -4.10 11.10 31.71
CA TYR A 62 -5.11 10.03 31.82
C TYR A 62 -4.69 8.82 31.00
N ALA A 63 -4.19 9.04 29.78
CA ALA A 63 -3.71 7.99 28.89
C ALA A 63 -2.49 7.23 29.44
N VAL A 64 -1.49 7.94 29.98
CA VAL A 64 -0.31 7.34 30.63
C VAL A 64 -0.74 6.50 31.84
N THR A 65 -1.63 7.03 32.68
CA THR A 65 -2.16 6.29 33.84
C THR A 65 -2.92 5.03 33.41
N PHE A 66 -3.73 5.13 32.35
CA PHE A 66 -4.43 3.96 31.78
C PHE A 66 -3.42 2.90 31.32
N GLY A 67 -2.37 3.28 30.58
CA GLY A 67 -1.35 2.35 30.11
C GLY A 67 -0.58 1.67 31.25
N ASP A 68 -0.30 2.40 32.34
CA ASP A 68 0.35 1.87 33.53
C ASP A 68 -0.52 0.86 34.28
N GLU A 69 -1.81 1.17 34.49
CA GLU A 69 -2.75 0.26 35.14
C GLU A 69 -3.06 -0.96 34.26
N LEU A 70 -3.17 -0.79 32.93
CA LEU A 70 -3.35 -1.90 32.00
C LEU A 70 -2.15 -2.85 32.03
N ARG A 71 -0.91 -2.34 32.08
CA ARG A 71 0.29 -3.19 32.27
C ARG A 71 0.21 -4.01 33.54
N LYS A 72 -0.12 -3.37 34.68
CA LYS A 72 -0.25 -4.06 35.97
C LYS A 72 -1.36 -5.10 35.94
N GLY A 73 -2.50 -4.80 35.31
CA GLY A 73 -3.62 -5.71 35.17
C GLY A 73 -3.24 -6.96 34.37
N ILE A 74 -2.60 -6.79 33.21
CA ILE A 74 -2.16 -7.89 32.34
C ILE A 74 -1.10 -8.74 33.05
N GLU A 75 -0.10 -8.11 33.68
CA GLU A 75 0.93 -8.81 34.44
C GLU A 75 0.31 -9.61 35.59
N GLY A 76 -0.67 -9.05 36.30
CA GLY A 76 -1.37 -9.75 37.39
C GLY A 76 -2.18 -10.97 36.92
N LYS A 77 -3.04 -10.78 35.90
CA LYS A 77 -3.99 -11.80 35.45
C LYS A 77 -3.41 -12.85 34.51
N SER A 78 -2.46 -12.46 33.67
CA SER A 78 -1.94 -13.29 32.57
C SER A 78 -0.48 -13.72 32.73
N ARG A 79 0.11 -13.59 33.93
CA ARG A 79 1.53 -13.98 34.21
C ARG A 79 1.95 -15.37 33.78
N ARG A 80 1.00 -16.31 33.63
CA ARG A 80 1.30 -17.69 33.20
C ARG A 80 1.43 -17.81 31.69
N GLN A 81 0.89 -16.85 30.95
CA GLN A 81 0.82 -16.80 29.50
C GLN A 81 1.75 -15.74 28.91
N LEU A 82 1.81 -14.58 29.56
CA LEU A 82 2.44 -13.37 29.09
C LEU A 82 3.48 -12.90 30.11
N SER A 83 4.57 -12.33 29.60
CA SER A 83 5.55 -11.56 30.37
C SER A 83 5.49 -10.12 29.90
N VAL A 84 4.99 -9.21 30.73
CA VAL A 84 4.81 -7.81 30.34
C VAL A 84 6.14 -7.06 30.49
N VAL A 85 6.52 -6.28 29.49
CA VAL A 85 7.69 -5.40 29.61
C VAL A 85 7.39 -4.32 30.65
N THR A 86 8.26 -4.21 31.65
CA THR A 86 8.09 -3.27 32.76
C THR A 86 8.22 -1.81 32.32
N LYS A 87 7.58 -0.89 33.06
CA LYS A 87 7.67 0.55 32.80
C LYS A 87 9.12 1.04 32.79
N ASP A 88 9.96 0.51 33.68
CA ASP A 88 11.37 0.89 33.76
C ASP A 88 12.13 0.54 32.48
N LYS A 89 11.99 -0.69 31.98
CA LYS A 89 12.64 -1.12 30.73
C LYS A 89 12.16 -0.34 29.51
N ILE A 90 10.87 0.03 29.48
CA ILE A 90 10.33 0.90 28.44
C ILE A 90 10.96 2.29 28.53
N GLY A 91 11.00 2.87 29.73
CA GLY A 91 11.60 4.18 29.99
C GLY A 91 13.07 4.25 29.60
N GLU A 92 13.87 3.26 30.00
CA GLU A 92 15.29 3.15 29.64
C GLU A 92 15.49 3.10 28.12
N ALA A 93 14.66 2.33 27.39
CA ALA A 93 14.74 2.22 25.93
C ALA A 93 14.31 3.52 25.23
N LEU A 94 13.32 4.22 25.76
CA LEU A 94 12.87 5.52 25.27
C LEU A 94 13.93 6.60 25.48
N GLU A 95 14.51 6.67 26.68
CA GLU A 95 15.59 7.61 27.00
C GLU A 95 16.83 7.37 26.14
N ALA A 96 17.19 6.11 25.89
CA ALA A 96 18.28 5.75 24.98
C ALA A 96 18.04 6.23 23.54
N SER A 97 16.78 6.50 23.17
CA SER A 97 16.36 7.02 21.87
C SER A 97 16.02 8.53 21.92
N GLY A 98 16.28 9.21 23.04
CA GLY A 98 16.05 10.65 23.22
C GLY A 98 14.60 11.04 23.55
N PHE A 99 13.71 10.09 23.85
CA PHE A 99 12.33 10.34 24.26
C PHE A 99 12.18 10.41 25.78
N SER A 100 11.10 11.04 26.26
CA SER A 100 10.74 10.98 27.68
C SER A 100 10.17 9.61 28.05
N ARG A 101 10.27 9.22 29.33
CA ARG A 101 9.77 7.92 29.82
C ARG A 101 8.26 7.72 29.67
N ASP A 102 7.51 8.82 29.64
CA ASP A 102 6.05 8.84 29.46
C ASP A 102 5.66 9.32 28.04
N ALA A 103 6.59 9.23 27.06
CA ALA A 103 6.30 9.60 25.69
C ALA A 103 5.14 8.76 25.12
N LEU A 104 4.18 9.45 24.53
CA LEU A 104 3.10 8.85 23.76
C LEU A 104 3.65 8.56 22.36
N LEU A 105 3.59 7.29 21.96
CA LEU A 105 4.15 6.82 20.69
C LEU A 105 3.03 6.63 19.68
N ASP A 106 3.29 7.02 18.44
CA ASP A 106 2.49 6.56 17.30
C ASP A 106 2.77 5.07 17.00
N ASP A 107 1.97 4.49 16.09
CA ASP A 107 2.04 3.06 15.78
C ASP A 107 3.41 2.64 15.22
N ASN A 108 4.09 3.52 14.48
CA ASN A 108 5.39 3.23 13.90
C ASN A 108 6.49 3.21 14.98
N ALA A 109 6.53 4.24 15.83
CA ALA A 109 7.45 4.30 16.97
C ALA A 109 7.20 3.14 17.95
N ALA A 110 5.94 2.78 18.21
CA ALA A 110 5.58 1.63 19.04
C ALA A 110 6.08 0.30 18.44
N ASN A 111 5.92 0.10 17.14
CA ASN A 111 6.44 -1.09 16.43
C ASN A 111 7.98 -1.16 16.48
N GLN A 112 8.67 -0.03 16.27
CA GLN A 112 10.13 0.04 16.37
C GLN A 112 10.60 -0.31 17.79
N LEU A 113 9.97 0.26 18.81
CA LEU A 113 10.27 -0.03 20.20
C LEU A 113 10.00 -1.51 20.55
N ALA A 114 8.88 -2.08 20.08
CA ALA A 114 8.54 -3.48 20.28
C ALA A 114 9.62 -4.41 19.69
N ARG A 115 10.14 -4.08 18.50
CA ARG A 115 11.23 -4.83 17.87
C ARG A 115 12.55 -4.69 18.63
N PHE A 116 12.91 -3.47 19.02
CA PHE A 116 14.11 -3.19 19.82
C PHE A 116 14.10 -3.97 21.13
N LEU A 117 12.97 -3.97 21.83
CA LEU A 117 12.78 -4.70 23.08
C LEU A 117 12.57 -6.20 22.89
N GLN A 118 12.55 -6.70 21.66
CA GLN A 118 12.26 -8.10 21.37
C GLN A 118 10.96 -8.56 22.06
N ALA A 119 9.87 -7.82 21.84
CA ALA A 119 8.52 -8.27 22.20
C ALA A 119 7.94 -9.20 21.12
N ASP A 120 7.15 -10.19 21.52
CA ASP A 120 6.48 -11.17 20.66
C ASP A 120 5.09 -10.71 20.22
N ALA A 121 4.51 -9.78 20.99
CA ALA A 121 3.39 -8.93 20.62
C ALA A 121 3.53 -7.57 21.29
N TYR A 122 2.83 -6.58 20.76
CA TYR A 122 2.69 -5.29 21.41
C TYR A 122 1.25 -4.80 21.38
N VAL A 123 0.95 -3.93 22.33
CA VAL A 123 -0.38 -3.36 22.56
C VAL A 123 -0.27 -1.85 22.45
N VAL A 124 -1.03 -1.30 21.51
CA VAL A 124 -1.22 0.14 21.32
C VAL A 124 -2.70 0.46 21.44
N GLY A 125 -3.06 1.74 21.37
CA GLY A 125 -4.47 2.09 21.35
C GLY A 125 -4.73 3.57 21.27
N ARG A 126 -6.01 3.89 21.26
CA ARG A 126 -6.53 5.25 21.31
C ARG A 126 -7.48 5.39 22.48
N ILE A 127 -7.45 6.53 23.15
CA ILE A 127 -8.34 6.83 24.27
C ILE A 127 -9.09 8.14 24.03
N GLU A 128 -10.39 8.13 24.32
CA GLU A 128 -11.27 9.29 24.25
C GLU A 128 -11.89 9.47 25.62
N ARG A 129 -11.77 10.63 26.26
CA ARG A 129 -12.34 10.84 27.60
C ARG A 129 -13.75 11.42 27.57
N ASN A 130 -14.04 12.26 26.58
CA ASN A 130 -15.27 13.04 26.49
C ASN A 130 -16.16 12.56 25.33
N PRO A 131 -17.48 12.50 25.52
CA PRO A 131 -18.24 12.76 26.75
C PRO A 131 -18.16 11.63 27.78
N VAL A 132 -17.72 10.43 27.36
CA VAL A 132 -17.58 9.24 28.20
C VAL A 132 -16.25 8.57 27.87
N PRO A 133 -15.47 8.07 28.86
CA PRO A 133 -14.21 7.41 28.60
C PRO A 133 -14.37 6.15 27.74
N ARG A 134 -13.61 6.08 26.64
CA ARG A 134 -13.54 4.95 25.71
C ARG A 134 -12.09 4.64 25.44
N ALA A 135 -11.73 3.36 25.42
CA ALA A 135 -10.43 2.90 24.98
C ALA A 135 -10.58 1.87 23.86
N HIS A 136 -9.84 2.10 22.77
CA HIS A 136 -9.69 1.18 21.65
C HIS A 136 -8.27 0.66 21.69
N VAL A 137 -8.10 -0.58 22.16
CA VAL A 137 -6.81 -1.22 22.37
C VAL A 137 -6.58 -2.21 21.23
N HIS A 138 -5.48 -2.06 20.51
CA HIS A 138 -5.06 -2.91 19.40
C HIS A 138 -3.95 -3.84 19.85
N LEU A 139 -4.17 -5.15 19.68
CA LEU A 139 -3.23 -6.21 19.95
C LEU A 139 -2.55 -6.59 18.64
N ILE A 140 -1.23 -6.49 18.58
CA ILE A 140 -0.46 -6.71 17.35
C ILE A 140 0.60 -7.78 17.59
N GLU A 141 0.53 -8.85 16.82
CA GLU A 141 1.48 -9.96 16.87
C GLU A 141 2.77 -9.63 16.09
N LEU A 142 3.93 -9.99 16.64
CA LEU A 142 5.23 -9.92 15.95
C LEU A 142 5.87 -11.29 15.72
N ARG A 143 5.82 -12.19 16.70
CA ARG A 143 6.55 -13.49 16.66
C ARG A 143 5.69 -14.68 17.06
N ARG A 144 4.63 -14.97 16.31
CA ARG A 144 3.82 -16.19 16.52
C ARG A 144 3.18 -16.29 17.90
N SER A 145 3.06 -15.17 18.63
CA SER A 145 2.44 -15.16 19.95
C SER A 145 0.93 -15.44 19.88
N GLY A 146 0.30 -15.24 18.72
CA GLY A 146 -1.14 -15.37 18.53
C GLY A 146 -1.95 -14.22 19.11
N LEU A 147 -1.34 -13.26 19.82
CA LEU A 147 -2.05 -12.16 20.46
C LEU A 147 -2.37 -11.08 19.43
N SER A 148 -3.63 -11.04 18.97
CA SER A 148 -4.04 -10.17 17.86
C SER A 148 -5.51 -9.71 17.95
N GLY A 149 -5.83 -8.59 17.31
CA GLY A 149 -7.19 -8.07 17.20
C GLY A 149 -7.44 -6.89 18.13
N TRP A 150 -8.71 -6.59 18.40
CA TRP A 150 -9.12 -5.38 19.09
C TRP A 150 -9.86 -5.65 20.39
N VAL A 151 -9.63 -4.80 21.38
CA VAL A 151 -10.41 -4.68 22.61
C VAL A 151 -11.00 -3.28 22.67
N HIS A 152 -12.31 -3.20 22.82
CA HIS A 152 -13.04 -1.94 22.93
C HIS A 152 -13.77 -1.91 24.26
N VAL A 153 -13.50 -0.87 25.06
CA VAL A 153 -14.16 -0.67 26.35
C VAL A 153 -14.73 0.74 26.44
N ILE A 154 -15.90 0.85 27.07
CA ILE A 154 -16.61 2.10 27.32
C ILE A 154 -16.90 2.15 28.82
N GLY A 155 -16.32 3.15 29.49
CA GLY A 155 -16.54 3.38 30.92
C GLY A 155 -17.84 4.13 31.20
N ALA A 156 -18.12 4.38 32.48
CA ALA A 156 -19.16 5.33 32.88
C ALA A 156 -18.64 6.78 32.81
N ALA A 157 -19.54 7.77 32.78
CA ALA A 157 -19.16 9.17 32.90
C ALA A 157 -18.34 9.41 34.18
N GLY A 158 -17.18 10.07 34.05
CA GLY A 158 -16.26 10.29 35.16
C GLY A 158 -15.40 9.08 35.57
N ALA A 159 -15.45 7.96 34.83
CA ALA A 159 -14.61 6.79 35.13
C ALA A 159 -13.11 7.16 35.14
N THR A 160 -12.42 6.70 36.18
CA THR A 160 -10.97 6.88 36.32
C THR A 160 -10.23 6.03 35.29
N ALA A 161 -8.99 6.42 34.97
CA ALA A 161 -8.13 5.67 34.06
C ALA A 161 -7.93 4.21 34.52
N LYS A 162 -7.84 3.99 35.84
CA LYS A 162 -7.75 2.66 36.44
C LYS A 162 -9.00 1.82 36.16
N GLN A 163 -10.19 2.35 36.42
CA GLN A 163 -11.44 1.61 36.18
C GLN A 163 -11.58 1.21 34.71
N LEU A 164 -11.22 2.10 33.78
CA LEU A 164 -11.24 1.78 32.36
C LEU A 164 -10.18 0.73 31.99
N ALA A 165 -8.99 0.80 32.59
CA ALA A 165 -7.92 -0.18 32.39
C ALA A 165 -8.27 -1.56 32.97
N ASP A 166 -8.97 -1.63 34.10
CA ASP A 166 -9.47 -2.88 34.68
C ASP A 166 -10.47 -3.53 33.69
N MET A 167 -11.42 -2.76 33.14
CA MET A 167 -12.35 -3.25 32.11
C MET A 167 -11.63 -3.75 30.86
N ALA A 168 -10.59 -3.04 30.41
CA ALA A 168 -9.77 -3.47 29.26
C ALA A 168 -9.02 -4.77 29.56
N THR A 169 -8.44 -4.88 30.76
CA THR A 169 -7.75 -6.09 31.22
C THR A 169 -8.69 -7.30 31.24
N ASP A 170 -9.90 -7.13 31.78
CA ASP A 170 -10.92 -8.19 31.81
C ASP A 170 -11.31 -8.61 30.38
N SER A 171 -11.46 -7.64 29.48
CA SER A 171 -11.79 -7.88 28.09
C SER A 171 -10.67 -8.59 27.30
N MET A 172 -9.42 -8.55 27.80
CA MET A 172 -8.28 -9.25 27.19
C MET A 172 -8.23 -10.75 27.52
N GLU A 173 -9.01 -11.26 28.48
CA GLU A 173 -8.99 -12.68 28.84
C GLU A 173 -9.31 -13.60 27.65
N ASN A 174 -10.33 -13.24 26.85
CA ASN A 174 -10.70 -14.01 25.66
C ASN A 174 -9.64 -13.95 24.54
N PRO A 175 -9.11 -12.77 24.15
CA PRO A 175 -7.95 -12.68 23.25
C PRO A 175 -6.74 -13.52 23.70
N VAL A 176 -6.39 -13.54 24.99
CA VAL A 176 -5.26 -14.34 25.50
C VAL A 176 -5.51 -15.84 25.32
N ARG A 177 -6.73 -16.31 25.58
CA ARG A 177 -7.12 -17.72 25.35
C ARG A 177 -7.17 -18.07 23.86
N ALA A 178 -7.61 -17.14 23.01
CA ALA A 178 -7.56 -17.29 21.56
C ALA A 178 -6.13 -17.37 21.04
N ALA A 179 -5.22 -16.57 21.61
CA ALA A 179 -3.80 -16.60 21.31
C ALA A 179 -3.17 -17.95 21.67
N GLU A 180 -3.47 -18.51 22.85
CA GLU A 180 -3.04 -19.86 23.24
C GLU A 180 -3.45 -20.92 22.21
N ALA A 181 -4.74 -20.95 21.84
CA ALA A 181 -5.26 -21.89 20.83
C ALA A 181 -4.59 -21.69 19.46
N THR A 182 -4.22 -20.45 19.13
CA THR A 182 -3.50 -20.12 17.89
C THR A 182 -2.07 -20.63 17.91
N ARG A 183 -1.35 -20.51 19.04
CA ARG A 183 0.00 -21.08 19.19
C ARG A 183 -0.02 -22.60 19.06
N GLU A 184 -0.99 -23.27 19.70
CA GLU A 184 -1.19 -24.71 19.54
C GLU A 184 -1.47 -25.11 18.07
N CYS A 185 -2.18 -24.26 17.31
CA CYS A 185 -2.38 -24.46 15.87
C CYS A 185 -1.05 -24.40 15.11
N LEU A 186 -0.22 -23.38 15.37
CA LEU A 186 1.08 -23.20 14.71
C LEU A 186 2.03 -24.36 15.02
N GLU A 187 2.08 -24.81 16.27
CA GLU A 187 2.88 -25.97 16.70
C GLU A 187 2.46 -27.26 15.98
N ARG A 188 1.15 -27.51 15.86
CA ARG A 188 0.63 -28.70 15.17
C ARG A 188 0.90 -28.64 13.67
N ARG A 189 0.75 -27.46 13.06
CA ARG A 189 1.13 -27.23 11.66
C ARG A 189 2.60 -27.54 11.43
N ASP A 190 3.49 -27.08 12.32
CA ASP A 190 4.94 -27.32 12.20
C ASP A 190 5.28 -28.83 12.28
N ARG A 191 4.45 -29.61 12.99
CA ARG A 191 4.51 -31.08 13.03
C ARG A 191 3.74 -31.77 11.89
N ARG A 192 3.19 -31.02 10.93
CA ARG A 192 2.33 -31.49 9.83
C ARG A 192 1.03 -32.18 10.28
N ASP A 193 0.59 -31.96 11.51
CA ASP A 193 -0.74 -32.36 11.99
C ASP A 193 -1.76 -31.30 11.56
N PHE A 194 -2.09 -31.27 10.26
CA PHE A 194 -2.99 -30.26 9.70
C PHE A 194 -4.42 -30.37 10.23
N ARG A 195 -4.90 -31.58 10.51
CA ARG A 195 -6.21 -31.79 11.12
C ARG A 195 -6.27 -31.16 12.51
N GLY A 196 -5.31 -31.51 13.38
CA GLY A 196 -5.26 -30.94 14.71
C GLY A 196 -4.99 -29.43 14.70
N ALA A 197 -4.19 -28.92 13.76
CA ALA A 197 -3.99 -27.48 13.59
C ALA A 197 -5.31 -26.76 13.27
N LYS A 198 -6.11 -27.27 12.32
CA LYS A 198 -7.44 -26.73 11.98
C LYS A 198 -8.39 -26.75 13.17
N GLU A 199 -8.39 -27.82 13.96
CA GLU A 199 -9.20 -27.93 15.18
C GLU A 199 -8.81 -26.85 16.23
N ARG A 200 -7.50 -26.62 16.42
CA ARG A 200 -7.00 -25.59 17.36
C ARG A 200 -7.26 -24.17 16.86
N ALA A 201 -7.11 -23.89 15.57
CA ALA A 201 -7.50 -22.60 15.00
C ALA A 201 -9.00 -22.32 15.22
N ARG A 202 -9.87 -23.30 14.96
CA ARG A 202 -11.32 -23.16 15.19
C ARG A 202 -11.67 -22.93 16.65
N ARG A 203 -10.89 -23.50 17.57
CA ARG A 203 -11.04 -23.24 19.02
C ARG A 203 -10.80 -21.77 19.35
N ALA A 204 -9.87 -21.09 18.69
CA ALA A 204 -9.67 -19.65 18.91
C ALA A 204 -10.96 -18.84 18.63
N PHE A 205 -11.75 -19.25 17.63
CA PHE A 205 -13.02 -18.61 17.29
C PHE A 205 -14.12 -18.79 18.35
N THR A 206 -13.99 -19.78 19.23
CA THR A 206 -14.91 -19.95 20.37
C THR A 206 -14.70 -18.89 21.46
N PHE A 207 -13.52 -18.29 21.51
CA PHE A 207 -13.21 -17.19 22.44
C PHE A 207 -13.41 -15.83 21.76
N VAL A 208 -12.98 -15.72 20.50
CA VAL A 208 -13.10 -14.49 19.69
C VAL A 208 -13.52 -14.87 18.26
N PRO A 209 -14.80 -14.68 17.87
CA PRO A 209 -15.36 -15.19 16.60
C PRO A 209 -14.62 -14.83 15.32
N HIS A 210 -13.83 -13.75 15.32
CA HIS A 210 -13.07 -13.28 14.17
C HIS A 210 -11.58 -13.10 14.51
N HIS A 211 -11.02 -13.96 15.38
CA HIS A 211 -9.65 -13.82 15.84
C HIS A 211 -8.63 -13.79 14.68
N PRO A 212 -7.89 -12.68 14.45
CA PRO A 212 -7.06 -12.52 13.26
C PRO A 212 -5.96 -13.58 13.14
N ALA A 213 -5.18 -13.80 14.20
CA ALA A 213 -4.10 -14.77 14.18
C ALA A 213 -4.61 -16.22 14.06
N GLY A 214 -5.79 -16.51 14.62
CA GLY A 214 -6.44 -17.83 14.49
C GLY A 214 -6.86 -18.12 13.05
N ALA A 215 -7.47 -17.13 12.40
CA ALA A 215 -7.78 -17.17 10.97
C ALA A 215 -6.52 -17.27 10.12
N MET A 216 -5.48 -16.50 10.43
CA MET A 216 -4.20 -16.61 9.73
C MET A 216 -3.54 -17.98 9.88
N CYS A 217 -3.61 -18.61 11.06
CA CYS A 217 -3.12 -19.98 11.22
C CYS A 217 -3.89 -20.96 10.34
N LEU A 218 -5.21 -20.83 10.26
CA LEU A 218 -6.04 -21.66 9.41
C LEU A 218 -5.74 -21.44 7.91
N ALA A 219 -5.53 -20.19 7.49
CA ALA A 219 -5.17 -19.86 6.11
C ALA A 219 -3.83 -20.48 5.69
N VAL A 220 -2.79 -20.39 6.52
CA VAL A 220 -1.48 -21.00 6.21
C VAL A 220 -1.50 -22.53 6.26
N VAL A 221 -2.42 -23.15 7.02
CA VAL A 221 -2.66 -24.60 6.94
C VAL A 221 -3.27 -24.96 5.59
N PHE A 222 -4.25 -24.20 5.12
CA PHE A 222 -4.82 -24.40 3.79
C PHE A 222 -3.81 -24.20 2.66
N GLU A 223 -2.91 -23.22 2.76
CA GLU A 223 -1.79 -23.08 1.82
C GLU A 223 -0.87 -24.31 1.83
N ALA A 224 -0.53 -24.83 3.02
CA ALA A 224 0.31 -26.02 3.15
C ALA A 224 -0.35 -27.29 2.58
N GLU A 225 -1.68 -27.38 2.64
CA GLU A 225 -2.49 -28.44 2.02
C GLU A 225 -2.78 -28.18 0.53
N GLN A 226 -2.30 -27.08 -0.05
CA GLN A 226 -2.59 -26.65 -1.43
C GLN A 226 -4.10 -26.56 -1.72
N ALA A 227 -4.88 -26.13 -0.72
CA ALA A 227 -6.32 -25.97 -0.86
C ALA A 227 -6.66 -24.91 -1.92
N PRO A 228 -7.80 -25.03 -2.62
CA PRO A 228 -8.21 -24.06 -3.63
C PRO A 228 -8.57 -22.70 -2.99
N PRO A 229 -8.56 -21.60 -3.77
CA PRO A 229 -8.89 -20.25 -3.27
C PRO A 229 -10.19 -20.17 -2.47
N ASP A 230 -11.22 -20.93 -2.85
CA ASP A 230 -12.53 -20.96 -2.18
C ASP A 230 -12.46 -21.47 -0.73
N SER A 231 -11.38 -22.18 -0.35
CA SER A 231 -11.13 -22.56 1.05
C SER A 231 -10.41 -21.47 1.84
N LEU A 232 -9.53 -20.70 1.19
CA LEU A 232 -8.72 -19.67 1.84
C LEU A 232 -9.48 -18.35 2.01
N ILE A 233 -10.25 -17.93 1.00
CA ILE A 233 -10.94 -16.64 0.97
C ILE A 233 -11.82 -16.43 2.22
N PRO A 234 -12.75 -17.35 2.59
CA PRO A 234 -13.62 -17.13 3.75
C PRO A 234 -12.84 -16.98 5.06
N VAL A 235 -11.69 -17.64 5.19
CA VAL A 235 -10.85 -17.55 6.39
C VAL A 235 -10.08 -16.24 6.42
N LEU A 236 -9.55 -15.79 5.28
CA LEU A 236 -8.90 -14.49 5.17
C LEU A 236 -9.88 -13.34 5.42
N GLU A 237 -11.14 -13.50 5.00
CA GLU A 237 -12.23 -12.57 5.33
C GLU A 237 -12.50 -12.47 6.84
N LEU A 238 -12.43 -13.59 7.56
CA LEU A 238 -12.49 -13.56 9.03
C LEU A 238 -11.31 -12.78 9.62
N ALA A 239 -10.10 -12.96 9.08
CA ALA A 239 -8.91 -12.28 9.58
C ALA A 239 -9.02 -10.76 9.42
N VAL A 240 -9.39 -10.26 8.23
CA VAL A 240 -9.55 -8.82 7.99
C VAL A 240 -10.74 -8.22 8.72
N LYS A 241 -11.77 -9.01 9.02
CA LYS A 241 -12.91 -8.58 9.84
C LYS A 241 -12.52 -8.43 11.30
N GLY A 242 -11.61 -9.28 11.79
CA GLY A 242 -11.06 -9.20 13.14
C GLY A 242 -10.07 -8.05 13.32
N ASP A 243 -9.30 -7.75 12.28
CA ASP A 243 -8.34 -6.66 12.27
C ASP A 243 -8.11 -6.15 10.85
N SER A 244 -8.75 -5.04 10.52
CA SER A 244 -8.66 -4.43 9.19
C SER A 244 -7.33 -3.72 8.93
N LEU A 245 -6.54 -3.43 9.97
CA LEU A 245 -5.22 -2.80 9.82
C LEU A 245 -4.11 -3.82 9.56
N ASN A 246 -4.42 -5.12 9.64
CA ASN A 246 -3.45 -6.16 9.33
C ASN A 246 -3.28 -6.29 7.81
N THR A 247 -2.15 -5.83 7.30
CA THR A 247 -1.84 -5.81 5.85
C THR A 247 -1.70 -7.21 5.25
N ARG A 248 -1.24 -8.20 6.03
CA ARG A 248 -0.93 -9.54 5.54
C ARG A 248 -2.17 -10.34 5.07
N PRO A 249 -3.28 -10.41 5.84
CA PRO A 249 -4.53 -10.98 5.35
C PRO A 249 -5.04 -10.33 4.05
N TRP A 250 -4.94 -9.00 3.92
CA TRP A 250 -5.36 -8.30 2.69
C TRP A 250 -4.51 -8.69 1.48
N GLU A 251 -3.19 -8.76 1.65
CA GLU A 251 -2.26 -9.23 0.61
C GLU A 251 -2.62 -10.66 0.16
N MET A 252 -2.82 -11.57 1.11
CA MET A 252 -3.20 -12.95 0.82
C MET A 252 -4.55 -13.00 0.12
N LEU A 253 -5.54 -12.23 0.57
CA LEU A 253 -6.88 -12.19 0.00
C LEU A 253 -6.82 -11.71 -1.47
N GLY A 254 -6.05 -10.65 -1.74
CA GLY A 254 -5.82 -10.17 -3.10
C GLY A 254 -5.22 -11.22 -4.01
N ARG A 255 -4.20 -11.98 -3.54
CA ARG A 255 -3.62 -13.10 -4.30
C ARG A 255 -4.63 -14.21 -4.58
N GLN A 256 -5.46 -14.58 -3.61
CA GLN A 256 -6.47 -15.63 -3.80
C GLN A 256 -7.53 -15.20 -4.80
N TYR A 257 -7.95 -13.94 -4.79
CA TYR A 257 -8.84 -13.39 -5.81
C TYR A 257 -8.20 -13.39 -7.20
N GLN A 258 -6.93 -13.01 -7.33
CA GLN A 258 -6.20 -13.10 -8.61
C GLN A 258 -6.11 -14.54 -9.12
N ALA A 259 -5.91 -15.52 -8.23
CA ALA A 259 -5.84 -16.93 -8.60
C ALA A 259 -7.15 -17.48 -9.19
N LYS A 260 -8.31 -16.88 -8.88
CA LYS A 260 -9.60 -17.24 -9.49
C LYS A 260 -9.73 -16.74 -10.94
N GLY A 261 -9.05 -15.63 -11.29
CA GLY A 261 -8.83 -15.21 -12.66
C GLY A 261 -10.00 -14.57 -13.41
N THR A 262 -11.20 -14.44 -12.83
CA THR A 262 -12.29 -13.71 -13.47
C THR A 262 -12.08 -12.19 -13.39
N HIS A 263 -12.75 -11.42 -14.25
CA HIS A 263 -12.71 -9.96 -14.16
C HIS A 263 -13.28 -9.45 -12.83
N GLU A 264 -14.40 -10.03 -12.37
CA GLU A 264 -15.00 -9.70 -11.07
C GLU A 264 -14.06 -10.03 -9.89
N ASP A 265 -13.40 -11.20 -9.92
CA ASP A 265 -12.42 -11.55 -8.89
C ASP A 265 -11.21 -10.62 -8.95
N SER A 266 -10.76 -10.19 -10.12
CA SER A 266 -9.67 -9.22 -10.25
C SER A 266 -10.04 -7.85 -9.67
N LEU A 267 -11.31 -7.42 -9.79
CA LEU A 267 -11.81 -6.22 -9.11
C LEU A 267 -11.82 -6.40 -7.59
N LYS A 268 -12.18 -7.59 -7.07
CA LYS A 268 -12.08 -7.91 -5.64
C LYS A 268 -10.62 -7.91 -5.17
N ALA A 269 -9.69 -8.40 -5.98
CA ALA A 269 -8.27 -8.34 -5.69
C ALA A 269 -7.77 -6.90 -5.57
N ALA A 270 -8.11 -6.04 -6.53
CA ALA A 270 -7.79 -4.62 -6.46
C ALA A 270 -8.40 -3.97 -5.20
N GLY A 271 -9.64 -4.33 -4.83
CA GLY A 271 -10.27 -3.90 -3.59
C GLY A 271 -9.50 -4.32 -2.33
N ALA A 272 -9.03 -5.57 -2.27
CA ALA A 272 -8.24 -6.08 -1.16
C ALA A 272 -6.88 -5.36 -1.04
N PHE A 273 -6.17 -5.16 -2.15
CA PHE A 273 -4.92 -4.41 -2.15
C PHE A 273 -5.11 -2.93 -1.80
N LEU A 274 -6.23 -2.30 -2.19
CA LEU A 274 -6.56 -0.95 -1.74
C LEU A 274 -6.75 -0.87 -0.22
N ARG A 275 -7.40 -1.86 0.40
CA ARG A 275 -7.50 -1.94 1.87
C ARG A 275 -6.14 -2.18 2.52
N GLN A 276 -5.28 -2.99 1.90
CA GLN A 276 -3.88 -3.12 2.33
C GLN A 276 -3.14 -1.78 2.30
N LEU A 277 -3.29 -1.00 1.22
CA LEU A 277 -2.68 0.32 1.08
C LEU A 277 -3.25 1.34 2.08
N GLN A 278 -4.52 1.22 2.46
CA GLN A 278 -5.08 2.06 3.53
C GLN A 278 -4.45 1.79 4.89
N ALA A 279 -4.02 0.55 5.15
CA ALA A 279 -3.32 0.17 6.37
C ALA A 279 -1.83 0.58 6.36
N ASP A 280 -1.21 0.68 5.18
CA ASP A 280 0.12 1.28 4.98
C ASP A 280 0.12 2.25 3.79
N PRO A 281 -0.31 3.52 3.98
CA PRO A 281 -0.36 4.51 2.91
C PRO A 281 1.01 4.92 2.37
N SER A 282 2.12 4.50 2.98
CA SER A 282 3.46 4.86 2.53
C SER A 282 4.01 3.92 1.45
N ASP A 283 3.37 2.77 1.22
CA ASP A 283 3.84 1.76 0.27
C ASP A 283 3.62 2.20 -1.20
N ALA A 284 4.60 2.93 -1.74
CA ALA A 284 4.60 3.39 -3.14
C ALA A 284 4.61 2.23 -4.15
N LYS A 285 5.21 1.08 -3.81
CA LYS A 285 5.27 -0.08 -4.69
C LYS A 285 3.91 -0.76 -4.79
N LEU A 286 3.22 -0.93 -3.66
CA LEU A 286 1.85 -1.43 -3.63
C LEU A 286 0.92 -0.49 -4.38
N ARG A 287 1.04 0.83 -4.16
CA ARG A 287 0.24 1.85 -4.86
C ARG A 287 0.36 1.74 -6.39
N THR A 288 1.59 1.73 -6.91
CA THR A 288 1.83 1.62 -8.36
C THR A 288 1.39 0.26 -8.91
N GLY A 289 1.55 -0.83 -8.15
CA GLY A 289 1.02 -2.15 -8.50
C GLY A 289 -0.51 -2.19 -8.59
N ILE A 290 -1.21 -1.55 -7.65
CA ILE A 290 -2.68 -1.42 -7.68
C ILE A 290 -3.13 -0.60 -8.88
N ALA A 291 -2.50 0.54 -9.12
CA ALA A 291 -2.81 1.39 -10.27
C ALA A 291 -2.63 0.63 -11.59
N ALA A 292 -1.50 -0.08 -11.75
CA ALA A 292 -1.27 -0.91 -12.92
C ALA A 292 -2.35 -2.00 -13.09
N LEU A 293 -2.75 -2.68 -12.00
CA LEU A 293 -3.85 -3.64 -12.03
C LEU A 293 -5.16 -2.97 -12.48
N LEU A 294 -5.50 -1.81 -11.93
CA LEU A 294 -6.72 -1.07 -12.30
C LEU A 294 -6.72 -0.65 -13.78
N ILE A 295 -5.57 -0.24 -14.33
CA ILE A 295 -5.43 0.04 -15.77
C ILE A 295 -5.75 -1.22 -16.59
N THR A 296 -5.21 -2.39 -16.23
CA THR A 296 -5.51 -3.65 -16.95
C THR A 296 -6.99 -4.03 -16.86
N LEU A 297 -7.66 -3.64 -15.78
CA LEU A 297 -9.10 -3.83 -15.57
C LEU A 297 -9.95 -2.72 -16.21
N LYS A 298 -9.33 -1.75 -16.90
CA LYS A 298 -9.98 -0.57 -17.50
C LYS A 298 -10.67 0.35 -16.48
N GLU A 299 -10.27 0.25 -15.22
CA GLU A 299 -10.71 1.10 -14.10
C GLU A 299 -9.86 2.38 -14.04
N TYR A 300 -9.79 3.12 -15.15
CA TYR A 300 -8.84 4.22 -15.34
C TYR A 300 -9.06 5.38 -14.35
N ALA A 301 -10.31 5.72 -14.05
CA ALA A 301 -10.64 6.76 -13.09
C ALA A 301 -10.15 6.42 -11.67
N ARG A 302 -10.34 5.17 -11.24
CA ARG A 302 -9.85 4.68 -9.95
C ARG A 302 -8.33 4.58 -9.92
N SER A 303 -7.71 4.15 -11.04
CA SER A 303 -6.24 4.17 -11.14
C SER A 303 -5.69 5.58 -10.96
N ARG A 304 -6.33 6.59 -11.58
CA ARG A 304 -5.94 7.99 -11.43
C ARG A 304 -6.01 8.42 -9.96
N GLU A 305 -7.11 8.15 -9.26
CA GLU A 305 -7.29 8.52 -7.84
C GLU A 305 -6.18 7.93 -6.94
N VAL A 306 -5.81 6.67 -7.17
CA VAL A 306 -4.74 5.99 -6.43
C VAL A 306 -3.38 6.65 -6.66
N LEU A 307 -3.11 7.07 -7.90
CA LEU A 307 -1.85 7.73 -8.27
C LEU A 307 -1.80 9.17 -7.76
N ASP A 308 -2.91 9.90 -7.82
CA ASP A 308 -3.03 11.26 -7.28
C ASP A 308 -2.70 11.30 -5.79
N ALA A 309 -3.25 10.38 -5.00
CA ALA A 309 -2.92 10.27 -3.57
C ALA A 309 -1.42 9.99 -3.30
N GLY A 310 -0.72 9.34 -4.24
CA GLY A 310 0.74 9.16 -4.15
C GLY A 310 1.51 10.43 -4.48
N LEU A 311 1.05 11.15 -5.51
CA LEU A 311 1.66 12.41 -5.95
C LEU A 311 1.43 13.55 -4.95
N GLU A 312 0.39 13.49 -4.12
CA GLU A 312 0.25 14.42 -2.98
C GLU A 312 1.43 14.31 -1.99
N GLN A 313 1.96 13.09 -1.80
CA GLN A 313 3.10 12.85 -0.90
C GLN A 313 4.44 13.12 -1.59
N ASN A 314 4.54 12.79 -2.88
CA ASN A 314 5.73 13.02 -3.69
C ASN A 314 5.37 13.53 -5.10
N PRO A 315 5.16 14.85 -5.27
CA PRO A 315 4.72 15.42 -6.54
C PRO A 315 5.70 15.20 -7.70
N GLY A 316 6.99 14.97 -7.40
CA GLY A 316 8.05 14.79 -8.37
C GLY A 316 8.33 13.35 -8.77
N ASP A 317 7.54 12.37 -8.32
CA ASP A 317 7.74 10.97 -8.69
C ASP A 317 7.41 10.73 -10.16
N LEU A 318 8.45 10.76 -11.00
CA LEU A 318 8.33 10.56 -12.45
C LEU A 318 7.69 9.23 -12.81
N ALA A 319 7.95 8.15 -12.08
CA ALA A 319 7.37 6.83 -12.39
C ALA A 319 5.85 6.83 -12.17
N THR A 320 5.40 7.45 -11.06
CA THR A 320 3.97 7.61 -10.77
C THR A 320 3.30 8.56 -11.77
N LEU A 321 3.96 9.66 -12.16
CA LEU A 321 3.46 10.57 -13.20
C LEU A 321 3.32 9.90 -14.57
N GLN A 322 4.28 9.05 -14.96
CA GLN A 322 4.22 8.27 -16.20
C GLN A 322 3.06 7.28 -16.18
N LEU A 323 2.86 6.58 -15.06
CA LEU A 323 1.74 5.66 -14.89
C LEU A 323 0.39 6.40 -14.90
N LYS A 324 0.33 7.61 -14.33
CA LYS A 324 -0.88 8.47 -14.37
C LYS A 324 -1.19 8.91 -15.80
N ALA A 325 -0.20 9.37 -16.55
CA ALA A 325 -0.39 9.72 -17.96
C ALA A 325 -0.90 8.52 -18.76
N ARG A 326 -0.34 7.32 -18.54
CA ARG A 326 -0.83 6.09 -19.19
C ARG A 326 -2.30 5.81 -18.84
N ALA A 327 -2.68 5.84 -17.56
CA ALA A 327 -4.07 5.62 -17.14
C ALA A 327 -5.02 6.63 -17.80
N CYS A 328 -4.61 7.90 -17.87
CA CYS A 328 -5.44 8.95 -18.43
C CYS A 328 -5.51 8.92 -19.96
N GLU A 329 -4.46 8.49 -20.64
CA GLU A 329 -4.48 8.24 -22.08
C GLU A 329 -5.39 7.07 -22.46
N GLU A 330 -5.21 5.90 -21.84
CA GLU A 330 -6.01 4.70 -22.12
C GLU A 330 -7.50 4.91 -21.75
N GLY A 331 -7.77 5.72 -20.73
CA GLY A 331 -9.12 6.08 -20.30
C GLY A 331 -9.74 7.27 -21.03
N SER A 332 -9.04 7.88 -22.00
CA SER A 332 -9.50 9.11 -22.68
C SER A 332 -9.84 10.24 -21.70
N LEU A 333 -9.15 10.29 -20.56
CA LEU A 333 -9.27 11.32 -19.52
C LEU A 333 -8.38 12.52 -19.89
N TRP A 334 -8.73 13.21 -20.97
CA TRP A 334 -7.86 14.21 -21.60
C TRP A 334 -7.37 15.34 -20.67
N PRO A 335 -8.20 15.96 -19.81
CA PRO A 335 -7.71 16.96 -18.86
C PRO A 335 -6.64 16.38 -17.92
N CYS A 336 -6.86 15.16 -17.41
CA CYS A 336 -5.86 14.48 -16.58
C CYS A 336 -4.56 14.21 -17.34
N LEU A 337 -4.65 13.82 -18.62
CA LEU A 337 -3.46 13.58 -19.43
C LEU A 337 -2.64 14.85 -19.63
N VAL A 338 -3.29 15.99 -19.87
CA VAL A 338 -2.62 17.30 -19.96
C VAL A 338 -1.89 17.61 -18.65
N ASP A 339 -2.56 17.47 -17.51
CA ASP A 339 -1.97 17.75 -16.20
C ASP A 339 -0.78 16.83 -15.90
N ALA A 340 -0.92 15.53 -16.18
CA ALA A 340 0.13 14.55 -15.94
C ALA A 340 1.36 14.80 -16.84
N LEU A 341 1.16 15.10 -18.13
CA LEU A 341 2.26 15.42 -19.05
C LEU A 341 2.91 16.76 -18.70
N ALA A 342 2.13 17.74 -18.25
CA ALA A 342 2.65 19.02 -17.75
C ALA A 342 3.58 18.82 -16.55
N ALA A 343 3.13 18.05 -15.55
CA ALA A 343 3.94 17.73 -14.38
C ALA A 343 5.20 16.93 -14.75
N GLN A 344 5.13 16.00 -15.72
CA GLN A 344 6.32 15.32 -16.23
C GLN A 344 7.33 16.28 -16.86
N TYR A 345 6.86 17.26 -17.65
CA TYR A 345 7.75 18.26 -18.25
C TYR A 345 8.50 19.09 -17.21
N ASP A 346 7.83 19.42 -16.10
CA ASP A 346 8.43 20.24 -15.04
C ASP A 346 9.54 19.48 -14.27
N VAL A 347 9.52 18.15 -14.26
CA VAL A 347 10.49 17.31 -13.51
C VAL A 347 11.49 16.55 -14.39
N ASP A 348 11.15 16.27 -15.65
CA ASP A 348 12.01 15.55 -16.60
C ASP A 348 12.50 16.48 -17.72
N THR A 349 13.69 17.03 -17.51
CA THR A 349 14.38 17.89 -18.49
C THR A 349 14.64 17.21 -19.84
N SER A 350 14.61 15.88 -19.92
CA SER A 350 14.81 15.14 -21.18
C SER A 350 13.64 15.28 -22.14
N LEU A 351 12.49 15.79 -21.69
CA LEU A 351 11.31 16.07 -22.51
C LEU A 351 11.40 17.43 -23.23
N VAL A 352 12.29 18.32 -22.78
CA VAL A 352 12.45 19.65 -23.38
C VAL A 352 12.96 19.51 -24.81
N GLY A 353 12.22 20.09 -25.76
CA GLY A 353 12.58 20.01 -27.18
C GLY A 353 12.21 18.69 -27.86
N LYS A 354 11.51 17.77 -27.19
CA LYS A 354 11.05 16.52 -27.82
C LYS A 354 9.77 16.73 -28.63
N LEU A 355 9.85 16.47 -29.93
CA LEU A 355 8.75 16.66 -30.90
C LEU A 355 7.52 15.81 -30.55
N ASP A 356 7.74 14.55 -30.19
CA ASP A 356 6.70 13.60 -29.82
C ASP A 356 5.98 14.02 -28.52
N PHE A 357 6.72 14.53 -27.53
CA PHE A 357 6.14 15.08 -26.31
C PHE A 357 5.18 16.24 -26.61
N TYR A 358 5.64 17.25 -27.37
CA TYR A 358 4.81 18.41 -27.71
C TYR A 358 3.58 18.03 -28.55
N GLY A 359 3.73 17.10 -29.49
CA GLY A 359 2.61 16.55 -30.25
C GLY A 359 1.57 15.89 -29.35
N LYS A 360 2.01 15.07 -28.39
CA LYS A 360 1.14 14.34 -27.46
C LYS A 360 0.38 15.28 -26.52
N ILE A 361 1.06 16.21 -25.85
CA ILE A 361 0.40 17.12 -24.90
C ILE A 361 -0.54 18.11 -25.61
N PHE A 362 -0.18 18.56 -26.82
CA PHE A 362 -1.06 19.40 -27.64
C PHE A 362 -2.32 18.63 -28.07
N GLY A 363 -2.17 17.38 -28.54
CA GLY A 363 -3.29 16.52 -28.91
C GLY A 363 -4.22 16.27 -27.72
N ALA A 364 -3.67 16.00 -26.54
CA ALA A 364 -4.45 15.87 -25.31
C ALA A 364 -5.21 17.15 -24.96
N ALA A 365 -4.57 18.32 -25.05
CA ALA A 365 -5.22 19.61 -24.79
C ALA A 365 -6.36 19.90 -25.79
N GLN A 366 -6.17 19.55 -27.06
CA GLN A 366 -7.20 19.68 -28.07
C GLN A 366 -8.42 18.81 -27.76
N GLN A 367 -8.20 17.54 -27.39
CA GLN A 367 -9.30 16.63 -27.02
C GLN A 367 -10.00 17.03 -25.71
N ALA A 368 -9.27 17.71 -24.81
CA ALA A 368 -9.82 18.29 -23.60
C ALA A 368 -10.61 19.59 -23.84
N ASN A 369 -10.57 20.16 -25.05
CA ASN A 369 -11.01 21.53 -25.35
C ASN A 369 -10.37 22.58 -24.43
N ASP A 370 -9.13 22.34 -24.01
CA ASP A 370 -8.38 23.27 -23.16
C ASP A 370 -7.55 24.24 -24.01
N THR A 371 -8.21 25.32 -24.44
CA THR A 371 -7.59 26.38 -25.25
C THR A 371 -6.37 27.00 -24.55
N ALA A 372 -6.37 27.10 -23.22
CA ALA A 372 -5.25 27.68 -22.49
C ALA A 372 -4.01 26.76 -22.56
N ALA A 373 -4.20 25.45 -22.35
CA ALA A 373 -3.14 24.47 -22.52
C ALA A 373 -2.66 24.38 -23.98
N MET A 374 -3.57 24.41 -24.96
CA MET A 374 -3.21 24.47 -26.38
C MET A 374 -2.30 25.67 -26.66
N LEU A 375 -2.65 26.86 -26.14
CA LEU A 375 -1.83 28.07 -26.29
C LEU A 375 -0.49 27.96 -25.56
N LYS A 376 -0.45 27.44 -24.33
CA LYS A 376 0.78 27.26 -23.56
C LYS A 376 1.76 26.34 -24.29
N TRP A 377 1.32 25.13 -24.61
CA TRP A 377 2.19 24.07 -25.10
C TRP A 377 2.62 24.27 -26.54
N SER A 378 1.74 24.79 -27.41
CA SER A 378 2.15 25.16 -28.76
C SER A 378 3.15 26.33 -28.77
N GLY A 379 3.03 27.27 -27.83
CA GLY A 379 3.97 28.38 -27.66
C GLY A 379 5.35 27.92 -27.15
N GLU A 380 5.37 27.01 -26.18
CA GLU A 380 6.61 26.37 -25.72
C GLU A 380 7.28 25.58 -26.86
N ALA A 381 6.49 24.80 -27.61
CA ALA A 381 6.96 23.97 -28.71
C ALA A 381 7.69 24.80 -29.78
N VAL A 382 7.09 25.88 -30.29
CA VAL A 382 7.74 26.72 -31.31
C VAL A 382 8.95 27.50 -30.78
N ARG A 383 9.04 27.72 -29.46
CA ARG A 383 10.24 28.32 -28.85
C ARG A 383 11.41 27.35 -28.82
N ARG A 384 11.15 26.07 -28.52
CA ARG A 384 12.18 25.03 -28.46
C ARG A 384 12.52 24.43 -29.83
N LEU A 385 11.54 24.40 -30.73
CA LEU A 385 11.62 23.81 -32.06
C LEU A 385 11.18 24.83 -33.13
N PRO A 386 11.92 25.95 -33.31
CA PRO A 386 11.48 27.09 -34.13
C PRO A 386 11.44 26.82 -35.62
N THR A 387 12.07 25.75 -36.09
CA THR A 387 12.11 25.32 -37.50
C THR A 387 11.10 24.21 -37.81
N GLU A 388 10.46 23.61 -36.80
CA GLU A 388 9.55 22.50 -36.99
C GLU A 388 8.17 22.99 -37.43
N VAL A 389 7.85 22.77 -38.71
CA VAL A 389 6.61 23.24 -39.35
C VAL A 389 5.37 22.74 -38.62
N ASN A 390 5.38 21.49 -38.14
CA ASN A 390 4.25 20.90 -37.43
C ASN A 390 3.96 21.58 -36.09
N MET A 391 4.97 22.12 -35.41
CA MET A 391 4.76 22.87 -34.16
C MET A 391 4.11 24.23 -34.45
N TRP A 392 4.48 24.87 -35.57
CA TRP A 392 3.81 26.08 -36.03
C TRP A 392 2.37 25.83 -36.48
N ARG A 393 2.09 24.67 -37.10
CA ARG A 393 0.71 24.25 -37.42
C ARG A 393 -0.14 24.04 -36.15
N ALA A 394 0.42 23.40 -35.13
CA ALA A 394 -0.24 23.27 -33.83
C ALA A 394 -0.49 24.65 -33.18
N ARG A 395 0.48 25.57 -33.27
CA ARG A 395 0.34 26.95 -32.79
C ARG A 395 -0.74 27.74 -33.51
N LEU A 396 -0.82 27.62 -34.83
CA LEU A 396 -1.89 28.19 -35.65
C LEU A 396 -3.26 27.65 -35.21
N ALA A 397 -3.39 26.34 -35.03
CA ALA A 397 -4.63 25.72 -34.56
C ALA A 397 -5.06 26.28 -33.20
N ALA A 398 -4.13 26.43 -32.25
CA ALA A 398 -4.41 27.06 -30.96
C ALA A 398 -4.92 28.51 -31.10
N PHE A 399 -4.30 29.32 -31.96
CA PHE A 399 -4.75 30.70 -32.19
C PHE A 399 -6.13 30.78 -32.83
N ASN A 400 -6.43 29.88 -33.77
CA ASN A 400 -7.75 29.81 -34.39
C ASN A 400 -8.82 29.43 -33.36
N THR A 401 -8.56 28.41 -32.54
CA THR A 401 -9.47 28.00 -31.44
C THR A 401 -9.67 29.11 -30.41
N ALA A 402 -8.62 29.90 -30.13
CA ALA A 402 -8.68 31.03 -29.22
C ALA A 402 -9.30 32.31 -29.81
N GLY A 403 -9.66 32.32 -31.11
CA GLY A 403 -10.18 33.52 -31.77
C GLY A 403 -9.16 34.65 -31.87
N MET A 404 -7.89 34.33 -32.09
CA MET A 404 -6.76 35.28 -32.15
C MET A 404 -6.26 35.49 -33.60
N PRO A 405 -7.01 36.17 -34.48
CA PRO A 405 -6.71 36.22 -35.92
C PRO A 405 -5.39 36.93 -36.26
N ASP A 406 -4.96 37.94 -35.50
CA ASP A 406 -3.65 38.58 -35.70
C ASP A 406 -2.48 37.63 -35.41
N SER A 407 -2.62 36.83 -34.36
CA SER A 407 -1.62 35.82 -34.00
C SER A 407 -1.62 34.65 -34.99
N ALA A 408 -2.80 34.26 -35.47
CA ALA A 408 -2.95 33.26 -36.54
C ALA A 408 -2.29 33.73 -37.85
N LEU A 409 -2.41 35.02 -38.22
CA LEU A 409 -1.72 35.59 -39.37
C LEU A 409 -0.19 35.45 -39.25
N GLY A 410 0.36 35.76 -38.08
CA GLY A 410 1.79 35.59 -37.80
C GLY A 410 2.25 34.13 -37.93
N ALA A 411 1.47 33.18 -37.39
CA ALA A 411 1.77 31.76 -37.52
C ALA A 411 1.68 31.28 -38.97
N ASN A 412 0.66 31.69 -39.72
CA ASN A 412 0.52 31.36 -41.15
C ASN A 412 1.73 31.84 -41.97
N ARG A 413 2.18 33.08 -41.75
CA ARG A 413 3.39 33.62 -42.41
C ARG A 413 4.60 32.74 -42.12
N ARG A 414 4.78 32.35 -40.85
CA ARG A 414 5.92 31.53 -40.45
C ARG A 414 5.88 30.12 -41.06
N ILE A 415 4.70 29.51 -41.18
CA ILE A 415 4.55 28.22 -41.85
C ILE A 415 4.91 28.34 -43.34
N ALA A 416 4.42 29.38 -44.03
CA ALA A 416 4.74 29.59 -45.46
C ALA A 416 6.24 29.87 -45.71
N GLU A 417 6.94 30.49 -44.75
CA GLU A 417 8.39 30.69 -44.81
C GLU A 417 9.16 29.36 -44.70
N LEU A 418 8.72 28.47 -43.80
CA LEU A 418 9.37 27.19 -43.51
C LEU A 418 9.01 26.10 -44.53
N ASP A 419 7.79 26.11 -45.06
CA ASP A 419 7.28 25.17 -46.06
C ASP A 419 6.64 25.93 -47.22
N ARG A 420 7.47 26.29 -48.22
CA ARG A 420 7.05 27.07 -49.39
C ARG A 420 6.15 26.30 -50.36
N THR A 421 6.02 24.98 -50.18
CA THR A 421 5.17 24.13 -51.02
C THR A 421 3.74 24.06 -50.50
N ASP A 422 3.52 24.39 -49.22
CA ASP A 422 2.21 24.39 -48.60
C ASP A 422 1.45 25.70 -48.87
N ILE A 423 0.42 25.62 -49.70
CA ILE A 423 -0.44 26.77 -50.02
C ILE A 423 -1.47 27.10 -48.93
N ARG A 424 -1.73 26.18 -47.99
CA ARG A 424 -2.81 26.33 -46.98
C ARG A 424 -2.62 27.56 -46.08
N PRO A 425 -1.40 27.91 -45.61
CA PRO A 425 -1.20 29.12 -44.83
C PRO A 425 -1.52 30.40 -45.62
N LEU A 426 -1.24 30.43 -46.93
CA LEU A 426 -1.59 31.57 -47.80
C LEU A 426 -3.10 31.76 -47.86
N LEU A 427 -3.85 30.67 -48.03
CA LEU A 427 -5.32 30.68 -48.00
C LEU A 427 -5.85 31.14 -46.62
N GLY A 428 -5.24 30.68 -45.53
CA GLY A 428 -5.58 31.11 -44.18
C GLY A 428 -5.38 32.61 -43.96
N MET A 429 -4.27 33.18 -44.47
CA MET A 429 -4.05 34.64 -44.43
C MET A 429 -5.10 35.39 -45.25
N ALA A 430 -5.41 34.93 -46.47
CA ALA A 430 -6.42 35.55 -47.32
C ALA A 430 -7.81 35.55 -46.66
N GLN A 431 -8.19 34.44 -46.01
CA GLN A 431 -9.45 34.35 -45.26
C GLN A 431 -9.48 35.36 -44.10
N ILE A 432 -8.42 35.45 -43.30
CA ILE A 432 -8.34 36.44 -42.20
C ILE A 432 -8.45 37.88 -42.74
N TYR A 433 -7.86 38.19 -43.89
CA TYR A 433 -8.01 39.51 -44.51
C TYR A 433 -9.44 39.74 -44.99
N ASN A 434 -10.05 38.75 -45.66
CA ASN A 434 -11.42 38.83 -46.14
C ASN A 434 -12.42 39.07 -45.00
N ASP A 435 -12.26 38.38 -43.88
CA ASP A 435 -13.13 38.53 -42.71
C ASP A 435 -12.99 39.91 -42.03
N ARG A 436 -11.87 40.62 -42.26
CA ARG A 436 -11.69 42.01 -41.81
C ARG A 436 -12.28 43.04 -42.76
N VAL A 437 -12.61 42.66 -44.00
CA VAL A 437 -13.24 43.57 -44.96
C VAL A 437 -14.67 43.82 -44.51
N ARG A 438 -14.87 44.95 -43.82
CA ARG A 438 -16.20 45.54 -43.67
C ARG A 438 -16.54 46.21 -45.00
N ILE A 439 -17.39 45.56 -45.79
CA ILE A 439 -18.07 46.24 -46.90
C ILE A 439 -19.03 47.22 -46.23
N ASP A 440 -18.71 48.51 -46.27
CA ASP A 440 -19.62 49.55 -45.86
C ASP A 440 -20.78 49.60 -46.87
N SER A 441 -21.92 49.00 -46.50
CA SER A 441 -23.12 48.99 -47.33
C SER A 441 -23.76 50.37 -47.46
N THR A 442 -23.24 51.40 -46.78
CA THR A 442 -23.69 52.79 -46.89
C THR A 442 -22.92 53.61 -47.93
N VAL A 443 -21.81 53.08 -48.46
CA VAL A 443 -21.11 53.66 -49.60
C VAL A 443 -21.63 52.97 -50.86
N PRO A 444 -22.29 53.69 -51.80
CA PRO A 444 -22.68 53.11 -53.07
C PRO A 444 -21.44 52.52 -53.75
N LEU A 445 -21.51 51.27 -54.20
CA LEU A 445 -20.50 50.72 -55.10
C LEU A 445 -20.38 51.64 -56.31
N ASP A 446 -19.25 52.35 -56.43
CA ASP A 446 -18.92 53.08 -57.63
C ASP A 446 -18.63 52.07 -58.75
N THR A 447 -19.69 51.67 -59.43
CA THR A 447 -19.62 50.76 -60.59
C THR A 447 -18.96 51.42 -61.80
N ALA A 448 -18.68 52.73 -61.78
CA ALA A 448 -18.00 53.42 -62.87
C ALA A 448 -16.48 53.15 -62.92
N THR A 449 -15.86 52.76 -61.80
CA THR A 449 -14.44 52.41 -61.72
C THR A 449 -14.16 50.92 -61.94
N LEU A 450 -15.17 50.04 -61.87
CA LEU A 450 -15.04 48.59 -62.11
C LEU A 450 -15.13 48.18 -63.59
N ALA A 451 -15.44 49.12 -64.48
CA ALA A 451 -15.62 48.88 -65.92
C ALA A 451 -14.55 49.57 -66.81
N ARG A 452 -13.36 49.87 -66.27
CA ARG A 452 -12.22 50.36 -67.07
C ARG A 452 -11.08 49.36 -67.13
#